data_AF-A0A0D6NJ98-F1
#
_entry.id   AF-A0A0D6NJ98-F1
#
_cell.length_a   1.000
_cell.length_b   1.000
_cell.length_c   1.000
_cell.angle_alpha   90.00
_cell.angle_beta   90.00
_cell.angle_gamma   90.00
#
_symmetry.space_group_name_H-M   'P 1'
#
loop_
_entity.id
_entity.type
_entity.pdbx_description
1 polymer ?
#
loop_
_entity_poly.entity_id
_entity_poly.type
_entity_poly.pdbx_seq_one_letter_code
_entity_poly.pdbx_strand_id
1 'polypeptide(L)'
;MIFQNSYTLFIKLNNGLPQNYRARGGIIESAFRPLLNNAHTALENLPHKQTVATVADAQCLIEAYVKVHWALGARAAAMDLYCAVE
;
A
#
# COMPACT_ATOMS: atom_id res chain seq x y z
N MET A 1 13.13 -1.37 -3.56
CA MET A 1 13.24 -0.14 -2.75
C MET A 1 11.87 0.42 -2.32
N ILE A 2 10.93 0.65 -3.25
CA ILE A 2 9.58 1.21 -2.95
C ILE A 2 8.86 0.41 -1.85
N PHE A 3 8.83 -0.92 -1.97
CA PHE A 3 8.23 -1.80 -0.96
C PHE A 3 8.81 -1.54 0.44
N GLN A 4 10.14 -1.55 0.57
CA GLN A 4 10.81 -1.38 1.86
C GLN A 4 10.57 0.01 2.46
N ASN A 5 10.55 1.05 1.62
CA ASN A 5 10.23 2.40 2.05
C ASN A 5 8.80 2.49 2.57
N SER A 6 7.85 1.90 1.83
CA SER A 6 6.45 1.82 2.24
C SER A 6 6.27 1.11 3.57
N TYR A 7 6.85 -0.08 3.69
CA TYR A 7 6.85 -0.85 4.93
C TYR A 7 7.34 0.00 6.11
N THR A 8 8.54 0.59 5.97
CA THR A 8 9.19 1.35 7.04
C THR A 8 8.38 2.58 7.43
N LEU A 9 7.82 3.30 6.46
CA LEU A 9 7.01 4.48 6.73
C LEU A 9 5.67 4.11 7.36
N PHE A 10 5.04 3.03 6.90
CA PHE A 10 3.78 2.57 7.49
C PHE A 10 3.94 2.18 8.95
N ILE A 11 5.02 1.48 9.32
CA ILE A 11 5.38 1.19 10.72
C ILE A 11 5.55 2.49 11.52
N LYS A 12 6.34 3.45 11.01
CA LYS A 12 6.63 4.71 11.71
C LYS A 12 5.39 5.55 11.95
N LEU A 13 4.48 5.61 10.98
CA LEU A 13 3.25 6.41 11.05
C LEU A 13 2.17 5.77 11.93
N ASN A 14 2.23 4.47 12.16
CA ASN A 14 1.25 3.71 12.93
C ASN A 14 1.89 3.02 14.14
N ASN A 15 2.86 3.67 14.79
CA ASN A 15 3.44 3.16 16.03
C ASN A 15 2.47 3.38 17.22
N GLY A 16 2.71 2.68 18.34
CA GLY A 16 1.94 2.89 19.57
C GLY A 16 0.47 2.46 19.49
N LEU A 17 0.19 1.36 18.79
CA LEU A 17 -1.17 0.86 18.64
C LEU A 17 -1.71 0.26 19.95
N PRO A 18 -3.03 0.33 20.18
CA PRO A 18 -3.64 -0.25 21.38
C PRO A 18 -3.49 -1.78 21.40
N GLN A 19 -3.41 -2.37 22.59
CA GLN A 19 -3.38 -3.84 22.75
C GLN A 19 -4.73 -4.50 22.36
N ASN A 20 -5.83 -3.76 22.45
CA ASN A 20 -7.14 -4.27 22.04
C ASN A 20 -7.14 -4.57 20.53
N TYR A 21 -7.28 -5.85 20.18
CA TYR A 21 -7.18 -6.34 18.81
C TYR A 21 -8.13 -5.64 17.83
N ARG A 22 -9.37 -5.35 18.26
CA ARG A 22 -10.38 -4.70 17.41
C ARG A 22 -10.03 -3.23 17.16
N ALA A 23 -9.66 -2.50 18.20
CA ALA A 23 -9.25 -1.10 18.07
C ALA A 23 -7.98 -0.97 17.21
N ARG A 24 -7.00 -1.85 17.43
CA ARG A 24 -5.78 -1.94 16.62
C ARG A 24 -6.08 -2.21 15.16
N GLY A 25 -6.89 -3.23 14.88
CA GLY A 25 -7.32 -3.57 13.52
C GLY A 25 -8.00 -2.40 12.81
N GLY A 26 -8.90 -1.68 13.50
CA GLY A 26 -9.58 -0.52 12.94
C GLY A 26 -8.64 0.64 12.56
N ILE A 27 -7.63 0.94 13.39
CA ILE A 27 -6.63 1.97 13.08
C ILE A 27 -5.77 1.55 11.88
N ILE A 28 -5.27 0.32 11.89
CA ILE A 28 -4.46 -0.23 10.79
C ILE A 28 -5.26 -0.22 9.48
N GLU A 29 -6.52 -0.67 9.52
CA GLU A 29 -7.39 -0.69 8.34
C GLU A 29 -7.65 0.72 7.81
N SER A 30 -7.92 1.69 8.70
CA SER A 30 -8.14 3.09 8.32
C SER A 30 -6.92 3.70 7.63
N ALA A 31 -5.71 3.41 8.13
CA ALA A 31 -4.45 3.88 7.54
C ALA A 31 -4.12 3.16 6.22
N PHE A 32 -4.44 1.86 6.10
CA PHE A 32 -4.11 1.07 4.92
C PHE A 32 -5.08 1.27 3.75
N ARG A 33 -6.37 1.45 4.03
CA ARG A 33 -7.44 1.49 3.02
C ARG A 33 -7.20 2.51 1.89
N PRO A 34 -6.73 3.75 2.13
CA PRO A 34 -6.43 4.68 1.05
C PRO A 34 -5.34 4.17 0.10
N LEU A 35 -4.32 3.48 0.61
CA LEU A 35 -3.24 2.92 -0.20
C LEU A 35 -3.75 1.79 -1.09
N LEU A 36 -4.60 0.92 -0.54
CA LEU A 36 -5.25 -0.15 -1.30
C LEU A 36 -6.14 0.41 -2.41
N ASN A 37 -6.99 1.38 -2.10
CA ASN A 37 -7.87 2.02 -3.08
C ASN A 37 -7.06 2.69 -4.20
N ASN A 38 -6.00 3.42 -3.86
CA ASN A 38 -5.14 4.06 -4.85
C ASN A 38 -4.46 3.04 -5.78
N ALA A 39 -4.05 1.89 -5.25
CA ALA A 39 -3.48 0.81 -6.06
C ALA A 39 -4.53 0.18 -6.97
N HIS A 40 -5.74 -0.09 -6.47
CA HIS A 40 -6.85 -0.60 -7.27
C HIS A 40 -7.22 0.34 -8.41
N THR A 41 -7.46 1.62 -8.12
CA THR A 41 -7.79 2.62 -9.13
C THR A 41 -6.68 2.76 -10.17
N ALA A 42 -5.41 2.67 -9.77
CA ALA A 42 -4.31 2.72 -10.72
C ALA A 42 -4.26 1.49 -11.65
N LEU A 43 -4.58 0.31 -11.13
CA LEU A 43 -4.67 -0.91 -11.92
C LEU A 43 -5.87 -0.89 -12.88
N GLU A 44 -7.02 -0.38 -12.45
CA GLU A 44 -8.22 -0.24 -13.29
C GLU A 44 -8.01 0.72 -14.45
N ASN A 45 -7.20 1.78 -14.22
CA ASN A 45 -6.86 2.76 -15.24
C ASN A 45 -5.73 2.32 -16.16
N LEU A 46 -5.12 1.13 -15.96
CA LEU A 46 -4.08 0.66 -16.86
C LEU A 46 -4.67 0.36 -18.24
N PRO A 47 -4.02 0.83 -19.32
CA PRO A 47 -4.45 0.49 -20.67
C PRO A 47 -4.42 -1.03 -20.85
N HIS A 48 -5.52 -1.60 -21.36
CA HIS A 48 -5.64 -3.05 -21.60
C HIS A 48 -4.62 -3.60 -22.62
N LYS A 49 -3.96 -2.73 -23.38
CA LYS A 49 -2.89 -3.10 -24.31
C LYS A 49 -1.57 -3.16 -23.55
N GLN A 50 -0.96 -4.35 -23.53
CA GLN A 50 0.33 -4.62 -22.87
C GLN A 50 1.53 -3.93 -23.56
N THR A 51 1.32 -3.32 -24.72
CA THR A 51 2.35 -2.60 -25.46
C THR A 51 2.42 -1.13 -25.05
N VAL A 52 3.55 -0.73 -24.50
CA VAL A 52 3.89 0.66 -24.20
C VAL A 52 4.24 1.37 -25.51
N ALA A 53 3.28 2.11 -26.07
CA ALA A 53 3.45 2.78 -27.36
C ALA A 53 3.84 4.25 -27.19
N THR A 54 3.47 4.87 -26.07
CA THR A 54 3.70 6.30 -25.80
C THR A 54 4.35 6.53 -24.43
N VAL A 55 4.89 7.74 -24.23
CA VAL A 55 5.39 8.18 -22.92
C VAL A 55 4.28 8.18 -21.87
N ALA A 56 3.05 8.53 -22.25
CA ALA A 56 1.90 8.52 -21.36
C ALA A 56 1.57 7.09 -20.88
N ASP A 57 1.65 6.10 -21.76
CA ASP A 57 1.46 4.69 -21.40
C ASP A 57 2.54 4.23 -20.40
N ALA A 58 3.81 4.63 -20.64
CA ALA A 58 4.91 4.32 -19.74
C ALA A 58 4.72 4.95 -18.35
N GLN A 59 4.27 6.20 -18.30
CA GLN A 59 3.96 6.90 -17.06
C GLN A 59 2.83 6.21 -16.29
N CYS A 60 1.74 5.84 -16.98
CA CYS A 60 0.62 5.12 -16.38
C CYS A 60 1.06 3.79 -15.75
N LEU A 61 1.90 3.02 -16.46
CA LEU A 61 2.46 1.78 -15.95
C LEU A 61 3.38 1.98 -14.74
N ILE A 62 4.26 2.98 -14.78
CA ILE A 62 5.15 3.30 -13.66
C ILE A 62 4.33 3.74 -12.44
N GLU A 63 3.32 4.57 -12.62
CA GLU A 63 2.45 5.01 -11.53
C GLU A 63 1.71 3.84 -10.88
N ALA A 64 1.12 2.96 -11.69
CA ALA A 64 0.46 1.76 -11.18
C ALA A 64 1.46 0.85 -10.45
N TYR A 65 2.64 0.63 -11.02
CA TYR A 65 3.72 -0.13 -10.38
C TYR A 65 4.09 0.44 -9.02
N VAL A 66 4.30 1.76 -8.93
CA VAL A 66 4.64 2.46 -7.68
C VAL A 66 3.51 2.30 -6.66
N LYS A 67 2.26 2.62 -7.02
CA LYS A 67 1.11 2.56 -6.10
C LYS A 67 0.87 1.14 -5.58
N VAL A 68 0.99 0.13 -6.44
CA VAL A 68 0.89 -1.28 -6.03
C VAL A 68 2.00 -1.66 -5.06
N HIS A 69 3.26 -1.32 -5.35
CA HIS A 69 4.37 -1.66 -4.45
C HIS A 69 4.30 -0.91 -3.11
N TRP A 70 3.74 0.31 -3.10
CA TRP A 70 3.40 1.00 -1.86
C TRP A 70 2.34 0.23 -1.07
N ALA A 71 1.23 -0.17 -1.69
CA ALA A 71 0.20 -0.94 -1.01
C ALA A 71 0.73 -2.30 -0.50
N LEU A 72 1.59 -2.98 -1.26
CA LEU A 72 2.19 -4.25 -0.83
C LEU A 72 3.07 -4.09 0.41
N GLY A 73 3.94 -3.08 0.45
CA GLY A 73 4.80 -2.82 1.60
C GLY A 73 4.00 -2.43 2.84
N ALA A 74 2.98 -1.58 2.67
CA ALA A 74 2.08 -1.19 3.74
C ALA A 74 1.25 -2.37 4.26
N ARG A 75 0.82 -3.29 3.39
CA ARG A 75 0.11 -4.52 3.79
C ARG A 75 0.99 -5.41 4.67
N ALA A 76 2.27 -5.59 4.30
CA ALA A 76 3.19 -6.37 5.12
C ALA A 76 3.37 -5.72 6.51
N ALA A 77 3.62 -4.42 6.56
CA ALA A 77 3.72 -3.67 7.82
C ALA A 77 2.44 -3.73 8.66
N ALA A 78 1.27 -3.61 8.02
CA ALA A 78 -0.02 -3.73 8.66
C ALA A 78 -0.21 -5.10 9.33
N MET A 79 0.19 -6.18 8.66
CA MET A 79 0.11 -7.53 9.23
C MET A 79 1.07 -7.69 10.40
N ASP A 80 2.29 -7.18 10.29
CA ASP A 80 3.27 -7.27 11.38
C ASP A 80 2.80 -6.46 12.61
N LEU A 81 2.25 -5.26 12.41
CA LEU A 81 1.65 -4.45 13.48
C LEU A 81 0.43 -5.13 14.12
N TYR A 82 -0.40 -5.80 13.33
CA TYR A 82 -1.58 -6.49 13.84
C TYR A 82 -1.21 -7.74 14.64
N CYS A 83 -0.17 -8.46 14.21
CA CYS A 83 0.35 -9.68 14.83
C CYS A 83 1.38 -9.41 15.94
N ALA A 84 1.84 -8.17 16.10
CA ALA A 84 2.64 -7.76 17.25
C ALA A 84 1.78 -7.89 18.52
N VAL A 85 1.90 -9.04 19.17
CA VAL A 85 1.35 -9.29 20.50
C VAL A 85 2.40 -8.79 21.48
N GLU A 86 2.07 -7.73 22.22
CA GLU A 86 2.66 -7.46 23.53
C GLU A 86 1.63 -7.77 24.60
#